data_AF-A0A534JNV3-F1
#
_entry.id   AF-A0A534JNV3-F1
#
_cell.length_a   1.000
_cell.length_b   1.000
_cell.length_c   1.000
_cell.angle_alpha   90.00
_cell.angle_beta   90.00
_cell.angle_gamma   90.00
#
_symmetry.space_group_name_H-M   'P 1'
#
loop_
_entity.id
_entity.type
_entity.pdbx_description
1 polymer ?
#
loop_
_entity_poly.entity_id
_entity_poly.type
_entity_poly.pdbx_seq_one_letter_code
_entity_poly.pdbx_strand_id
1 'polypeptide(L)'
;MTAALRRLRPAGKALSYEVTFEATHHGPYLASPTFYIEQGSTEREWEDREASRAIARVLLDLRPLEAPIAIGLGGGHYMPRHTDLALRKRIAFGHLIPTYALGKGSSNLVERALERTDGATLAYLHRKTLPKPEVRAIEKRLEALGLRIVREADLDSDREDETS
;
A
#
# COMPACT_ATOMS: atom_id res chain seq x y z
N MET A 1 0.96 -5.43 6.02
CA MET A 1 1.03 -3.95 6.14
C MET A 1 -0.33 -3.26 6.30
N THR A 2 -1.38 -3.58 5.53
CA THR A 2 -2.70 -2.91 5.67
C THR A 2 -3.31 -2.98 7.07
N ALA A 3 -3.21 -4.13 7.76
CA ALA A 3 -3.67 -4.24 9.15
C ALA A 3 -2.99 -3.21 10.07
N ALA A 4 -1.68 -2.99 9.89
CA ALA A 4 -0.92 -2.01 10.68
C ALA A 4 -1.36 -0.58 10.35
N LEU A 5 -1.54 -0.26 9.05
CA LEU A 5 -2.06 1.04 8.61
C LEU A 5 -3.39 1.38 9.30
N ARG A 6 -4.35 0.44 9.26
CA ARG A 6 -5.68 0.62 9.88
C ARG A 6 -5.58 0.82 11.38
N ARG A 7 -4.76 0.01 12.07
CA ARG A 7 -4.59 0.09 13.53
C ARG A 7 -3.83 1.33 14.00
N LEU A 8 -2.93 1.86 13.18
CA LEU A 8 -2.24 3.11 13.51
C LEU A 8 -3.12 4.34 13.30
N ARG A 9 -4.12 4.29 12.43
CA ARG A 9 -4.93 5.46 12.04
C ARG A 9 -5.53 6.24 13.22
N PRO A 10 -6.13 5.60 14.25
CA PRO A 10 -6.65 6.33 15.41
C PRO A 10 -5.55 7.02 16.22
N ALA A 11 -4.43 6.32 16.45
CA ALA A 11 -3.29 6.86 17.20
C ALA A 11 -2.62 8.01 16.46
N GLY A 12 -2.42 7.88 15.15
CA GLY A 12 -1.91 8.96 14.30
C GLY A 12 -2.79 10.20 14.39
N LYS A 13 -4.13 10.05 14.28
CA LYS A 13 -5.06 11.17 14.45
C LYS A 13 -4.94 11.84 15.83
N ALA A 14 -4.84 11.06 16.90
CA ALA A 14 -4.71 11.58 18.27
C ALA A 14 -3.39 12.32 18.49
N LEU A 15 -2.31 11.88 17.83
CA LEU A 15 -0.97 12.47 17.91
C LEU A 15 -0.69 13.50 16.81
N SER A 16 -1.69 13.85 15.99
CA SER A 16 -1.55 14.76 14.83
C SER A 16 -0.53 14.31 13.76
N TYR A 17 -0.39 13.00 13.57
CA TYR A 17 0.36 12.40 12.47
C TYR A 17 -0.56 11.90 11.37
N GLU A 18 -0.13 12.11 10.12
CA GLU A 18 -0.68 11.38 8.99
C GLU A 18 -0.14 9.94 8.97
N VAL A 19 -1.04 8.99 8.73
CA VAL A 19 -0.70 7.57 8.62
C VAL A 19 -0.92 7.15 7.18
N THR A 20 0.18 6.78 6.51
CA THR A 20 0.19 6.50 5.07
C THR A 20 1.08 5.31 4.73
N PHE A 21 0.80 4.68 3.59
CA PHE A 21 1.79 3.84 2.93
C PHE A 21 2.87 4.68 2.25
N GLU A 22 3.96 4.00 1.91
CA GLU A 22 4.98 4.49 1.02
C GLU A 22 5.12 3.57 -0.19
N ALA A 23 5.61 4.15 -1.28
CA ALA A 23 6.02 3.42 -2.46
C ALA A 23 7.06 2.36 -2.07
N THR A 24 7.13 1.25 -2.81
CA THR A 24 8.23 0.29 -2.67
C THR A 24 9.53 0.99 -3.02
N HIS A 25 10.46 1.08 -2.07
CA HIS A 25 11.72 1.78 -2.24
C HIS A 25 12.76 1.28 -1.24
N HIS A 26 14.04 1.60 -1.51
CA HIS A 26 15.22 1.19 -0.74
C HIS A 26 15.36 -0.34 -0.55
N GLY A 27 16.44 -0.74 0.12
CA GLY A 27 16.73 -2.14 0.47
C GLY A 27 16.59 -2.37 1.98
N PRO A 28 16.95 -3.57 2.48
CA PRO A 28 17.50 -4.68 1.72
C PRO A 28 16.42 -5.49 1.00
N TYR A 29 16.84 -6.25 -0.01
CA TYR A 29 15.99 -7.29 -0.59
C TYR A 29 15.99 -8.51 0.33
N LEU A 30 14.80 -8.98 0.73
CA LEU A 30 14.64 -10.13 1.63
C LEU A 30 13.73 -11.19 1.00
N ALA A 31 14.06 -12.46 1.25
CA ALA A 31 13.27 -13.59 0.76
C ALA A 31 11.98 -13.76 1.57
N SER A 32 12.03 -13.55 2.88
CA SER A 32 10.90 -13.69 3.80
C SER A 32 9.91 -12.51 3.72
N PRO A 33 8.60 -12.74 3.92
CA PRO A 33 7.61 -11.66 3.99
C PRO A 33 8.01 -10.62 5.05
N THR A 34 8.24 -9.38 4.61
CA THR A 34 8.76 -8.30 5.43
C THR A 34 8.09 -6.98 5.05
N PHE A 35 7.91 -6.07 6.01
CA PHE A 35 7.51 -4.70 5.74
C PHE A 35 8.20 -3.74 6.72
N TYR A 36 8.31 -2.47 6.33
CA TYR A 36 8.78 -1.39 7.19
C TYR A 36 7.59 -0.71 7.87
N ILE A 37 7.80 -0.28 9.12
CA ILE A 37 6.88 0.55 9.90
C ILE A 37 7.71 1.66 10.53
N GLU A 38 7.41 2.90 10.15
CA GLU A 38 8.31 4.03 10.35
C GLU A 38 7.60 5.19 11.04
N GLN A 39 8.39 6.05 11.69
CA GLN A 39 7.95 7.36 12.16
C GLN A 39 8.91 8.41 11.60
N GLY A 40 8.39 9.57 11.22
CA GLY A 40 9.15 10.58 10.51
C GLY A 40 8.40 11.91 10.43
N SER A 41 8.99 12.95 9.85
CA SER A 41 10.13 12.86 8.90
C SER A 41 11.44 13.51 9.37
N THR A 42 11.49 14.03 10.59
CA THR A 42 12.70 14.65 11.16
C THR A 42 13.07 14.05 12.52
N GLU A 43 14.24 14.41 13.04
CA GLU A 43 14.71 13.99 14.37
C GLU A 43 13.69 14.26 15.48
N ARG A 44 12.91 15.35 15.36
CA ARG A 44 11.82 15.64 16.30
C ARG A 44 10.77 14.51 16.35
N GLU A 45 10.35 14.00 15.18
CA GLU A 45 9.39 12.90 15.12
C GLU A 45 10.06 11.55 15.46
N TRP A 46 11.36 11.41 15.19
CA TRP A 46 12.11 10.22 15.57
C TRP A 46 12.26 10.06 17.08
N GLU A 47 12.25 11.16 17.83
CA GLU A 47 12.32 11.16 19.29
C GLU A 47 10.93 11.10 19.98
N ASP A 48 9.83 11.13 19.22
CA ASP A 48 8.48 11.07 19.76
C ASP A 48 8.17 9.68 20.33
N ARG A 49 8.22 9.60 21.66
CA ARG A 49 7.99 8.36 22.40
C ARG A 49 6.53 7.89 22.35
N GLU A 50 5.56 8.79 22.18
CA GLU A 50 4.16 8.37 22.08
C GLU A 50 3.89 7.74 20.71
N ALA A 51 4.44 8.30 19.64
CA ALA A 51 4.40 7.70 18.31
C ALA A 51 5.07 6.31 18.30
N SER A 52 6.26 6.20 18.92
CA SER A 52 6.95 4.92 19.08
C SER A 52 6.15 3.89 19.87
N ARG A 53 5.47 4.29 20.95
CA ARG A 53 4.59 3.40 21.72
C ARG A 53 3.37 2.97 20.92
N ALA A 54 2.79 3.85 20.11
CA ALA A 54 1.69 3.48 19.22
C ALA A 54 2.12 2.40 18.22
N ILE A 55 3.28 2.58 17.57
CA ILE A 55 3.87 1.57 16.67
C ILE A 55 4.11 0.25 17.40
N ALA A 56 4.74 0.28 18.58
CA ALA A 56 5.04 -0.92 19.36
C ALA A 56 3.78 -1.71 19.74
N ARG A 57 2.71 -1.02 20.18
CA ARG A 57 1.42 -1.66 20.49
C ARG A 57 0.81 -2.32 19.27
N VAL A 58 0.80 -1.62 18.12
CA VAL A 58 0.27 -2.18 16.88
C VAL A 58 1.04 -3.42 16.44
N LEU A 59 2.37 -3.43 16.57
CA LEU A 59 3.20 -4.59 16.24
C LEU A 59 2.91 -5.79 17.13
N LEU A 60 2.79 -5.61 18.45
CA LEU A 60 2.50 -6.68 19.40
C LEU A 60 1.13 -7.33 19.16
N ASP A 61 0.14 -6.51 18.81
CA ASP A 61 -1.23 -6.96 18.58
C ASP A 61 -1.50 -7.33 17.12
N LEU A 62 -0.52 -7.22 16.22
CA LEU A 62 -0.71 -7.40 14.79
C LEU A 62 -1.21 -8.81 14.47
N ARG A 63 -2.24 -8.87 13.63
CA ARG A 63 -2.76 -10.12 13.07
C ARG A 63 -2.84 -9.98 11.55
N PRO A 64 -2.69 -11.08 10.79
CA PRO A 64 -2.93 -11.08 9.35
C PRO A 64 -4.34 -10.54 9.04
N LEU A 65 -4.44 -9.78 7.95
CA LEU A 65 -5.72 -9.28 7.45
C LEU A 65 -6.21 -10.21 6.35
N GLU A 66 -7.41 -10.77 6.54
CA GLU A 66 -8.09 -11.58 5.53
C GLU A 66 -8.80 -10.69 4.50
N ALA A 67 -8.05 -10.21 3.50
CA ALA A 67 -8.57 -9.40 2.41
C ALA A 67 -7.94 -9.79 1.07
N PRO A 68 -8.64 -9.56 -0.07
CA PRO A 68 -8.05 -9.71 -1.39
C PRO A 68 -6.74 -8.90 -1.51
N ILE A 69 -5.69 -9.57 -1.97
CA ILE A 69 -4.35 -9.01 -2.07
C ILE A 69 -4.15 -8.38 -3.44
N ALA A 70 -3.59 -7.16 -3.44
CA ALA A 70 -3.35 -6.38 -4.63
C ALA A 70 -1.92 -5.83 -4.70
N ILE A 71 -1.45 -5.64 -5.93
CA ILE A 71 -0.37 -4.67 -6.20
C ILE A 71 -0.98 -3.31 -6.54
N GLY A 72 -0.30 -2.24 -6.13
CA GLY A 72 -0.72 -0.87 -6.38
C GLY A 72 0.19 -0.16 -7.37
N LEU A 73 -0.36 0.59 -8.31
CA LEU A 73 0.40 1.31 -9.33
C LEU A 73 -0.06 2.77 -9.45
N GLY A 74 0.88 3.67 -9.71
CA GLY A 74 0.67 5.10 -9.90
C GLY A 74 0.59 5.90 -8.60
N GLY A 75 0.80 7.22 -8.66
CA GLY A 75 0.93 8.08 -7.49
C GLY A 75 2.36 8.55 -7.24
N GLY A 76 2.52 9.35 -6.18
CA GLY A 76 3.82 9.78 -5.67
C GLY A 76 4.35 8.85 -4.58
N HIS A 77 5.41 9.26 -3.91
CA HIS A 77 6.10 8.47 -2.89
C HIS A 77 5.19 8.02 -1.73
N TYR A 78 4.31 8.90 -1.22
CA TYR A 78 3.41 8.59 -0.09
C TYR A 78 2.07 7.90 -0.48
N MET A 79 1.89 7.50 -1.75
CA MET A 79 0.76 6.66 -2.20
C MET A 79 -0.65 6.98 -1.63
N PRO A 80 -1.10 8.26 -1.57
CA PRO A 80 -2.27 8.64 -0.77
C PRO A 80 -3.59 7.99 -1.22
N ARG A 81 -3.76 7.73 -2.53
CA ARG A 81 -4.95 7.04 -3.05
C ARG A 81 -5.00 5.56 -2.69
N HIS A 82 -3.86 4.92 -2.52
CA HIS A 82 -3.75 3.52 -2.09
C HIS A 82 -3.96 3.42 -0.58
N THR A 83 -3.40 4.36 0.18
CA THR A 83 -3.68 4.54 1.61
C THR A 83 -5.19 4.69 1.85
N ASP A 84 -5.83 5.64 1.17
CA ASP A 84 -7.28 5.88 1.21
C ASP A 84 -8.09 4.61 0.97
N LEU A 85 -7.73 3.87 -0.09
CA LEU A 85 -8.45 2.67 -0.47
C LEU A 85 -8.30 1.56 0.57
N ALA A 86 -7.09 1.37 1.10
CA ALA A 86 -6.81 0.35 2.10
C ALA A 86 -7.47 0.65 3.46
N LEU A 87 -7.69 1.92 3.78
CA LEU A 87 -8.43 2.34 4.97
C LEU A 87 -9.94 2.11 4.84
N ARG A 88 -10.52 2.30 3.64
CA ARG A 88 -11.98 2.30 3.46
C ARG A 88 -12.57 1.02 2.87
N LYS A 89 -11.76 0.25 2.14
CA LYS A 89 -12.19 -0.90 1.34
C LYS A 89 -11.50 -2.17 1.80
N ARG A 90 -12.15 -3.31 1.57
CA ARG A 90 -11.62 -4.64 1.86
C ARG A 90 -10.56 -5.03 0.82
N ILE A 91 -9.35 -4.49 0.98
CA ILE A 91 -8.19 -4.74 0.12
C ILE A 91 -6.90 -4.69 0.93
N ALA A 92 -5.98 -5.62 0.67
CA ALA A 92 -4.63 -5.60 1.21
C ALA A 92 -3.63 -5.30 0.10
N PHE A 93 -2.68 -4.40 0.34
CA PHE A 93 -1.61 -4.16 -0.62
C PHE A 93 -0.34 -4.91 -0.23
N GLY A 94 0.39 -5.39 -1.23
CA GLY A 94 1.81 -5.72 -1.14
C GLY A 94 2.65 -4.62 -1.76
N HIS A 95 3.29 -4.92 -2.90
CA HIS A 95 4.10 -3.91 -3.58
C HIS A 95 3.28 -2.74 -4.14
N LEU A 96 3.75 -1.53 -3.85
CA LEU A 96 3.24 -0.26 -4.36
C LEU A 96 4.27 0.37 -5.30
N ILE A 97 3.89 0.63 -6.54
CA ILE A 97 4.76 1.16 -7.60
C ILE A 97 4.34 2.61 -7.91
N PRO A 98 5.18 3.61 -7.65
CA PRO A 98 4.88 5.01 -7.93
C PRO A 98 5.03 5.33 -9.43
N THR A 99 4.39 6.40 -9.89
CA THR A 99 4.39 6.82 -11.30
C THR A 99 5.79 6.98 -11.89
N TYR A 100 6.71 7.59 -11.13
CA TYR A 100 8.08 7.82 -11.60
C TYR A 100 8.90 6.52 -11.80
N ALA A 101 8.46 5.39 -11.22
CA ALA A 101 9.08 4.09 -11.43
C ALA A 101 8.50 3.35 -12.65
N LEU A 102 7.26 3.67 -13.05
CA LEU A 102 6.58 3.07 -14.21
C LEU A 102 7.18 3.57 -15.54
N GLY A 103 7.55 4.85 -15.62
CA GLY A 103 8.10 5.45 -16.83
C GLY A 103 9.57 5.09 -17.14
N LYS A 104 10.31 4.47 -16.21
CA LYS A 104 11.76 4.26 -16.32
C LYS A 104 12.22 3.03 -17.14
N GLY A 105 11.37 2.50 -18.03
CA GLY A 105 11.77 1.39 -18.92
C GLY A 105 12.16 0.09 -18.19
N SER A 106 11.79 -0.05 -16.91
CA SER A 106 12.02 -1.28 -16.15
C SER A 106 10.97 -2.31 -16.59
N SER A 107 11.31 -3.00 -17.67
CA SER A 107 10.41 -3.87 -18.43
C SER A 107 9.87 -5.05 -17.64
N ASN A 108 10.34 -5.30 -16.41
CA ASN A 108 9.89 -6.39 -15.55
C ASN A 108 9.39 -5.97 -14.15
N LEU A 109 9.22 -4.67 -13.87
CA LEU A 109 8.94 -4.20 -12.51
C LEU A 109 7.58 -4.71 -11.99
N VAL A 110 6.57 -4.78 -12.87
CA VAL A 110 5.22 -5.24 -12.51
C VAL A 110 5.22 -6.74 -12.19
N GLU A 111 5.94 -7.54 -12.98
CA GLU A 111 6.09 -8.98 -12.79
C GLU A 111 6.83 -9.26 -11.49
N ARG A 112 7.93 -8.53 -11.22
CA ARG A 112 8.66 -8.67 -9.96
C ARG A 112 7.79 -8.27 -8.76
N ALA A 113 7.01 -7.19 -8.88
CA ALA A 113 6.08 -6.80 -7.82
C ALA A 113 5.01 -7.86 -7.57
N LEU A 114 4.49 -8.49 -8.63
CA LEU A 114 3.53 -9.58 -8.54
C LEU A 114 4.15 -10.84 -7.93
N GLU A 115 5.28 -11.30 -8.46
CA GLU A 115 6.04 -12.47 -7.99
C GLU A 115 6.39 -12.35 -6.49
N ARG A 116 6.67 -11.13 -6.03
CA ARG A 116 7.04 -10.83 -4.63
C ARG A 116 5.87 -10.42 -3.75
N THR A 117 4.65 -10.41 -4.28
CA THR A 117 3.42 -10.22 -3.51
C THR A 117 2.62 -11.52 -3.51
N ASP A 118 2.92 -12.41 -2.57
CA ASP A 118 2.26 -13.71 -2.46
C ASP A 118 0.74 -13.57 -2.32
N GLY A 119 0.00 -14.40 -3.07
CA GLY A 119 -1.47 -14.38 -3.12
C GLY A 119 -2.12 -13.19 -3.84
N ALA A 120 -1.35 -12.29 -4.47
CA ALA A 120 -1.93 -11.18 -5.23
C ALA A 120 -2.76 -11.67 -6.43
N THR A 121 -4.03 -11.28 -6.45
CA THR A 121 -4.97 -11.55 -7.55
C THR A 121 -5.56 -10.28 -8.15
N LEU A 122 -5.35 -9.14 -7.48
CA LEU A 122 -5.88 -7.85 -7.87
C LEU A 122 -4.78 -6.86 -8.24
N ALA A 123 -5.13 -5.85 -9.03
CA ALA A 123 -4.31 -4.67 -9.25
C ALA A 123 -5.15 -3.39 -9.11
N TYR A 124 -4.61 -2.39 -8.43
CA TYR A 124 -5.19 -1.05 -8.39
C TYR A 124 -4.27 -0.04 -9.09
N LEU A 125 -4.77 0.57 -10.17
CA LEU A 125 -4.06 1.57 -10.96
C LEU A 125 -4.66 2.97 -10.74
N HIS A 126 -3.86 3.89 -10.18
CA HIS A 126 -4.21 5.30 -10.07
C HIS A 126 -4.01 6.03 -11.41
N ARG A 127 -4.96 5.79 -12.33
CA ARG A 127 -4.93 6.24 -13.74
C ARG A 127 -4.67 7.73 -13.94
N LYS A 128 -5.17 8.60 -13.05
CA LYS A 128 -5.05 10.07 -13.17
C LYS A 128 -3.60 10.57 -13.12
N THR A 129 -2.66 9.72 -12.73
CA THR A 129 -1.24 10.05 -12.61
C THR A 129 -0.42 9.66 -13.83
N LEU A 130 -1.06 9.07 -14.85
CA LEU A 130 -0.39 8.52 -16.03
C LEU A 130 -1.08 8.99 -17.32
N PRO A 131 -0.34 9.17 -18.42
CA PRO A 131 -0.92 9.38 -19.74
C PRO A 131 -1.82 8.21 -20.18
N LYS A 132 -2.88 8.49 -20.94
CA LYS A 132 -3.83 7.47 -21.42
C LYS A 132 -3.16 6.28 -22.16
N PRO A 133 -2.15 6.48 -23.03
CA PRO A 133 -1.47 5.35 -23.68
C PRO A 133 -0.75 4.44 -22.68
N GLU A 134 -0.10 5.01 -21.67
CA GLU A 134 0.59 4.25 -20.62
C GLU A 134 -0.39 3.48 -19.75
N VAL A 135 -1.52 4.09 -19.38
CA VAL A 135 -2.61 3.41 -18.67
C VAL A 135 -3.03 2.15 -19.43
N ARG A 136 -3.33 2.26 -20.73
CA ARG A 136 -3.73 1.11 -21.56
C ARG A 136 -2.65 0.03 -21.63
N ALA A 137 -1.38 0.42 -21.75
CA ALA A 137 -0.26 -0.52 -21.80
C ALA A 137 -0.10 -1.28 -20.48
N ILE A 138 -0.23 -0.58 -19.35
CA ILE A 138 -0.16 -1.17 -18.01
C ILE A 138 -1.36 -2.09 -17.76
N GLU A 139 -2.58 -1.67 -18.10
CA GLU A 139 -3.78 -2.50 -17.93
C GLU A 139 -3.67 -3.80 -18.72
N LYS A 140 -3.31 -3.73 -20.01
CA LYS A 140 -3.08 -4.92 -20.84
C LYS A 140 -2.04 -5.86 -20.24
N ARG A 141 -0.98 -5.30 -19.64
CA ARG A 141 0.08 -6.08 -19.02
C ARG A 141 -0.38 -6.75 -17.73
N LEU A 142 -1.13 -6.06 -16.88
CA LEU A 142 -1.70 -6.63 -15.66
C LEU A 142 -2.67 -7.78 -15.98
N GLU A 143 -3.52 -7.61 -16.99
CA GLU A 143 -4.44 -8.66 -17.46
C GLU A 143 -3.70 -9.88 -18.00
N ALA A 144 -2.62 -9.67 -18.78
CA ALA A 144 -1.77 -10.76 -19.27
C ALA A 144 -1.07 -11.55 -18.15
N LEU A 145 -0.89 -10.93 -16.98
CA LEU A 145 -0.36 -11.56 -15.77
C LEU A 145 -1.46 -12.20 -14.90
N GLY A 146 -2.72 -12.21 -15.35
CA GLY A 146 -3.85 -12.82 -14.65
C GLY A 146 -4.43 -11.97 -13.52
N LEU A 147 -4.04 -10.70 -13.41
CA LEU A 147 -4.57 -9.81 -12.38
C LEU A 147 -5.89 -9.19 -12.80
N ARG A 148 -6.88 -9.21 -11.90
CA ARG A 148 -8.11 -8.43 -12.06
C ARG A 148 -7.84 -6.98 -11.66
N ILE A 149 -7.98 -6.06 -12.61
CA ILE A 149 -7.86 -4.63 -12.35
C ILE A 149 -9.15 -4.13 -11.71
N VAL A 150 -9.04 -3.53 -10.52
CA VAL A 150 -10.20 -3.04 -9.75
C VAL A 150 -10.26 -1.52 -9.69
N ARG A 151 -11.47 -1.01 -9.53
CA ARG A 151 -11.80 0.37 -9.15
C ARG A 151 -12.33 0.36 -7.72
N GLU A 152 -12.39 1.54 -7.11
CA GLU A 152 -12.92 1.70 -5.75
C GLU A 152 -14.38 1.20 -5.62
N ALA A 153 -15.18 1.35 -6.68
CA ALA A 153 -16.55 0.86 -6.74
C ALA A 153 -16.66 -0.68 -6.83
N ASP A 154 -15.58 -1.37 -7.24
CA ASP A 154 -15.58 -2.84 -7.37
C ASP A 154 -15.24 -3.55 -6.05
N LEU A 155 -14.96 -2.78 -5.00
CA LEU A 155 -14.49 -3.27 -3.71
C LEU A 155 -15.53 -3.02 -2.61
N ASP A 156 -15.77 -4.07 -1.83
CA ASP A 156 -16.59 -3.99 -0.63
C ASP A 156 -15.99 -3.01 0.37
N SER A 157 -16.85 -2.30 1.09
CA SER A 157 -16.42 -1.50 2.23
C SER A 157 -15.88 -2.39 3.35
N ASP A 158 -14.93 -1.89 4.11
CA ASP A 158 -14.40 -2.62 5.25
C ASP A 158 -15.46 -2.65 6.37
N ARG A 159 -15.86 -3.84 6.81
CA ARG A 159 -16.99 -4.04 7.74
C ARG A 159 -16.68 -3.65 9.19
N GLU A 160 -15.43 -3.29 9.51
CA GLU A 160 -15.05 -2.91 10.88
C GLU A 160 -15.57 -1.52 11.29
N ASP A 161 -16.04 -0.70 10.35
CA ASP A 161 -16.65 0.62 10.63
C ASP A 161 -18.15 0.54 11.05
N GLU A 162 -18.78 -0.65 11.09
CA GLU A 162 -20.18 -0.80 11.54
C GLU A 162 -20.33 -1.02 13.06
N THR A 163 -19.23 -1.08 13.81
CA THR A 163 -19.25 -1.30 15.28
C THR A 163 -18.37 -0.32 16.06
N SER A 164 -18.49 0.98 15.80
CA SER A 164 -17.96 2.04 16.68
C SER A 164 -19.02 3.08 17.02
#